data_AF-A0AAV3S709-F1
#
_entry.id   AF-A0AAV3S709-F1
#
_cell.length_a   1.000
_cell.length_b   1.000
_cell.length_c   1.000
_cell.angle_alpha   90.00
_cell.angle_beta   90.00
_cell.angle_gamma   90.00
#
_symmetry.space_group_name_H-M   'P 1'
#
loop_
_entity.id
_entity.type
_entity.pdbx_description
1 polymer ?
#
loop_
_entity_poly.entity_id
_entity_poly.type
_entity_poly.pdbx_seq_one_letter_code
_entity_poly.pdbx_strand_id
1 'polypeptide(L)'
;MRGVGFTRALTAAVPDGFVSLFSVLTQLGDAWFVVAAVATLHWFGPRYDLLSERDAARYVALGFAIFGTVVGAKALFALGRPPASVALVAADGYGFPSGHATSAAALYGGAAALLQRPRRRVRWWLAAAAIVLVCATRLLLGVHYLVDVVAGVAIGGCLVAGVLALTRRRLEPGYAFTAGLGVLAPILAGPTVDALAACGLGVGALLGSFVVARHPRRALSVAPTISGYAVCGGLGLAALLAPLPWYGVVITSGIAGGGVVALPVTRSVRRRIGSR
;
A
#
# COMPACT_ATOMS: atom_id res chain seq x y z
N MET A 1 -11.08 14.20 -25.96
CA MET A 1 -9.73 13.67 -25.64
C MET A 1 -9.35 14.12 -24.23
N ARG A 2 -8.94 13.22 -23.30
CA ARG A 2 -8.70 13.52 -21.87
C ARG A 2 -7.41 14.31 -21.58
N GLY A 3 -7.03 15.21 -22.47
CA GLY A 3 -5.80 16.01 -22.34
C GLY A 3 -4.55 15.37 -22.96
N VAL A 4 -4.70 14.59 -24.04
CA VAL A 4 -3.56 13.98 -24.77
C VAL A 4 -2.51 15.03 -25.18
N GLY A 5 -2.94 16.24 -25.57
CA GLY A 5 -2.02 17.33 -25.89
C GLY A 5 -1.15 17.77 -24.70
N PHE A 6 -1.73 17.83 -23.50
CA PHE A 6 -0.98 18.12 -22.27
C PHE A 6 0.00 17.00 -21.93
N THR A 7 -0.44 15.74 -21.99
CA THR A 7 0.45 14.59 -21.76
C THR A 7 1.61 14.56 -22.76
N ARG A 8 1.34 14.81 -24.04
CA ARG A 8 2.39 14.88 -25.09
C ARG A 8 3.37 16.02 -24.85
N ALA A 9 2.88 17.19 -24.44
CA ALA A 9 3.76 18.33 -24.15
C ALA A 9 4.70 18.02 -22.98
N LEU A 10 4.22 17.34 -21.95
CA LEU A 10 5.06 16.91 -20.83
C LEU A 10 6.09 15.86 -21.24
N THR A 11 5.69 14.83 -21.98
CA THR A 11 6.61 13.75 -22.35
C THR A 11 7.67 14.20 -23.34
N ALA A 12 7.32 15.11 -24.27
CA ALA A 12 8.28 15.73 -25.18
C ALA A 12 9.32 16.62 -24.47
N ALA A 13 9.03 17.09 -23.26
CA ALA A 13 9.96 17.88 -22.45
C ALA A 13 10.92 17.02 -21.61
N VAL A 14 10.76 15.69 -21.59
CA VAL A 14 11.61 14.77 -20.83
C VAL A 14 12.83 14.38 -21.66
N PRO A 15 14.06 14.68 -21.23
CA PRO A 15 15.25 14.17 -21.89
C PRO A 15 15.39 12.65 -21.68
N ASP A 16 15.90 11.92 -22.67
CA ASP A 16 15.97 10.45 -22.65
C ASP A 16 16.66 9.88 -21.40
N GLY A 17 17.76 10.52 -20.95
CA GLY A 17 18.49 10.10 -19.74
C GLY A 17 17.68 10.20 -18.44
N PHE A 18 16.61 10.99 -18.42
CA PHE A 18 15.75 11.16 -17.24
C PHE A 18 14.63 10.12 -17.14
N VAL A 19 14.34 9.36 -18.19
CA VAL A 19 13.30 8.32 -18.17
C VAL A 19 13.63 7.24 -17.12
N SER A 20 14.89 6.80 -17.08
CA SER A 20 15.36 5.85 -16.07
C SER A 20 15.26 6.41 -14.66
N LEU A 21 15.62 7.68 -14.47
CA LEU A 21 15.51 8.35 -13.17
C LEU A 21 14.05 8.40 -12.71
N PHE A 22 13.12 8.81 -13.58
CA PHE A 22 11.69 8.84 -13.24
C PHE A 22 11.11 7.45 -13.00
N SER A 23 11.61 6.43 -13.71
CA SER A 23 11.23 5.02 -13.51
C SER A 23 11.69 4.46 -12.16
N VAL A 24 12.82 4.93 -11.64
CA VAL A 24 13.28 4.62 -10.28
C VAL A 24 12.48 5.41 -9.25
N LEU A 25 12.33 6.72 -9.45
CA LEU A 25 11.61 7.59 -8.50
C LEU A 25 10.14 7.24 -8.37
N THR A 26 9.49 6.77 -9.44
CA THR A 26 8.10 6.34 -9.37
C THR A 26 7.91 5.09 -8.49
N GLN A 27 8.93 4.27 -8.24
CA GLN A 27 8.83 3.08 -7.37
C GLN A 27 8.39 3.43 -5.95
N LEU A 28 8.60 4.69 -5.53
CA LEU A 28 8.12 5.23 -4.25
C LEU A 28 6.58 5.19 -4.10
N GLY A 29 5.84 5.07 -5.20
CA GLY A 29 4.38 4.86 -5.21
C GLY A 29 3.95 3.42 -5.52
N ASP A 30 4.90 2.50 -5.66
CA ASP A 30 4.63 1.11 -6.07
C ASP A 30 4.18 0.24 -4.87
N ALA A 31 3.46 -0.82 -5.18
CA ALA A 31 2.94 -1.81 -4.24
C ALA A 31 4.02 -2.40 -3.33
N TRP A 32 5.15 -2.84 -3.91
CA TRP A 32 6.21 -3.48 -3.13
C TRP A 32 6.79 -2.50 -2.10
N PHE A 33 6.97 -1.23 -2.50
CA PHE A 33 7.51 -0.19 -1.64
C PHE A 33 6.52 0.16 -0.52
N VAL A 34 5.24 0.27 -0.84
CA VAL A 34 4.18 0.50 0.16
C VAL A 34 4.21 -0.60 1.23
N VAL A 35 4.22 -1.88 0.84
CA VAL A 35 4.26 -3.01 1.79
C VAL A 35 5.54 -2.97 2.63
N ALA A 36 6.69 -2.75 2.00
CA ALA A 36 7.97 -2.68 2.71
C ALA A 36 8.01 -1.51 3.71
N ALA A 37 7.56 -0.31 3.30
CA ALA A 37 7.54 0.88 4.15
C ALA A 37 6.56 0.73 5.33
N VAL A 38 5.38 0.16 5.07
CA VAL A 38 4.36 -0.12 6.10
C VAL A 38 4.87 -1.17 7.09
N ALA A 39 5.45 -2.27 6.61
CA ALA A 39 6.07 -3.28 7.49
C ALA A 39 7.23 -2.69 8.31
N THR A 40 8.08 -1.86 7.69
CA THR A 40 9.20 -1.18 8.36
C THR A 40 8.71 -0.31 9.51
N LEU A 41 7.79 0.61 9.23
CA LEU A 41 7.23 1.50 10.26
C LEU A 41 6.45 0.72 11.30
N HIS A 42 5.78 -0.36 10.90
CA HIS A 42 5.05 -1.21 11.83
C HIS A 42 5.98 -1.93 12.81
N TRP A 43 7.07 -2.52 12.32
CA TRP A 43 7.96 -3.37 13.12
C TRP A 43 9.03 -2.60 13.90
N PHE A 44 9.54 -1.49 13.35
CA PHE A 44 10.59 -0.69 13.97
C PHE A 44 10.12 0.63 14.54
N GLY A 45 9.06 1.21 14.00
CA GLY A 45 8.63 2.56 14.37
C GLY A 45 8.39 2.75 15.87
N PRO A 46 7.66 1.85 16.55
CA PRO A 46 7.48 1.91 18.00
C PRO A 46 8.77 1.76 18.81
N ARG A 47 9.78 1.04 18.30
CA ARG A 47 11.08 0.86 18.97
C ARG A 47 11.88 2.16 19.02
N TYR A 48 11.68 3.04 18.05
CA TYR A 48 12.40 4.31 17.89
C TYR A 48 11.53 5.53 18.19
N ASP A 49 10.40 5.34 18.89
CA ASP A 49 9.44 6.39 19.22
C ASP A 49 8.98 7.24 18.02
N LEU A 50 8.95 6.63 16.82
CA LEU A 50 8.50 7.30 15.60
C LEU A 50 6.98 7.40 15.55
N LEU A 51 6.28 6.40 16.09
CA LEU A 51 4.83 6.32 16.20
C LEU A 51 4.44 5.34 17.31
N SER A 52 3.26 5.53 17.90
CA SER A 52 2.75 4.60 18.92
C SER A 52 2.51 3.21 18.33
N GLU A 53 2.50 2.16 19.16
CA GLU A 53 2.15 0.81 18.70
C GLU A 53 0.78 0.77 18.03
N ARG A 54 -0.16 1.58 18.53
CA ARG A 54 -1.49 1.69 17.95
C ARG A 54 -1.44 2.31 16.55
N ASP A 55 -0.72 3.42 16.40
CA ASP A 55 -0.58 4.11 15.12
C ASP A 55 0.18 3.25 14.10
N ALA A 56 1.15 2.45 14.56
CA ALA A 56 1.80 1.44 13.74
C ALA A 56 0.82 0.41 13.17
N ALA A 57 -0.15 -0.06 13.99
CA ALA A 57 -1.21 -0.96 13.49
C ALA A 57 -2.16 -0.25 12.51
N ARG A 58 -2.56 1.00 12.80
CA ARG A 58 -3.40 1.80 11.89
C ARG A 58 -2.75 1.98 10.52
N TYR A 59 -1.43 2.17 10.50
CA TYR A 59 -0.67 2.32 9.26
C TYR A 59 -0.66 1.03 8.43
N VAL A 60 -0.67 -0.14 9.07
CA VAL A 60 -0.83 -1.43 8.36
C VAL A 60 -2.22 -1.58 7.73
N ALA A 61 -3.28 -1.25 8.47
CA ALA A 61 -4.63 -1.26 7.92
C ALA A 61 -4.74 -0.34 6.69
N LEU A 62 -4.18 0.87 6.79
CA LEU A 62 -4.11 1.81 5.67
C LEU A 62 -3.33 1.23 4.48
N GLY A 63 -2.14 0.67 4.74
CA GLY A 63 -1.29 0.07 3.71
C GLY A 63 -1.99 -1.00 2.88
N PHE A 64 -2.72 -1.91 3.53
CA PHE A 64 -3.47 -2.95 2.82
C PHE A 64 -4.79 -2.45 2.21
N ALA A 65 -5.41 -1.39 2.76
CA ALA A 65 -6.60 -0.78 2.17
C ALA A 65 -6.30 -0.15 0.79
N ILE A 66 -5.07 0.33 0.57
CA ILE A 66 -4.61 0.86 -0.72
C ILE A 66 -4.79 -0.18 -1.83
N PHE A 67 -4.38 -1.43 -1.60
CA PHE A 67 -4.41 -2.50 -2.61
C PHE A 67 -5.81 -2.79 -3.12
N GLY A 68 -6.73 -3.11 -2.21
CA GLY A 68 -8.12 -3.41 -2.57
C GLY A 68 -8.79 -2.22 -3.28
N THR A 69 -8.50 -1.00 -2.83
CA THR A 69 -9.04 0.22 -3.44
C THR A 69 -8.50 0.45 -4.84
N VAL A 70 -7.19 0.32 -5.06
CA VAL A 70 -6.58 0.56 -6.39
C VAL A 70 -7.09 -0.46 -7.39
N VAL A 71 -7.11 -1.74 -7.04
CA VAL A 71 -7.59 -2.80 -7.93
C VAL A 71 -9.08 -2.64 -8.22
N GLY A 72 -9.89 -2.47 -7.17
CA GLY A 72 -11.34 -2.31 -7.31
C GLY A 72 -11.73 -1.05 -8.08
N ALA A 73 -11.12 0.10 -7.78
CA ALA A 73 -11.44 1.36 -8.46
C ALA A 73 -11.05 1.32 -9.94
N LYS A 74 -9.89 0.75 -10.28
CA LYS A 74 -9.49 0.59 -11.69
C LYS A 74 -10.49 -0.23 -12.47
N ALA A 75 -10.94 -1.35 -11.91
CA ALA A 75 -11.95 -2.20 -12.55
C ALA A 75 -13.32 -1.52 -12.64
N LEU A 76 -13.74 -0.81 -11.58
CA LEU A 76 -15.01 -0.11 -11.52
C LEU A 76 -15.14 0.97 -12.60
N PHE A 77 -14.08 1.76 -12.82
CA PHE A 77 -14.11 2.83 -13.82
C PHE A 77 -13.76 2.35 -15.23
N ALA A 78 -12.91 1.32 -15.36
CA ALA A 78 -12.53 0.70 -16.64
C ALA A 78 -12.03 1.69 -17.71
N LEU A 79 -11.36 2.76 -17.29
CA LEU A 79 -10.95 3.85 -18.15
C LEU A 79 -9.51 3.68 -18.65
N GLY A 80 -9.33 3.78 -19.98
CA GLY A 80 -8.04 3.62 -20.64
C GLY A 80 -6.99 4.70 -20.32
N ARG A 81 -5.72 4.34 -20.53
CA ARG A 81 -4.53 5.18 -20.36
C ARG A 81 -4.34 6.17 -21.52
N PRO A 82 -3.35 7.09 -21.44
CA PRO A 82 -2.82 7.76 -22.63
C PRO A 82 -2.37 6.77 -23.71
N PRO A 83 -2.41 7.14 -25.00
CA PRO A 83 -1.96 6.28 -26.08
C PRO A 83 -0.48 5.86 -25.93
N ALA A 84 -0.13 4.66 -26.41
CA ALA A 84 1.25 4.17 -26.37
C ALA A 84 2.25 5.10 -27.09
N SER A 85 1.79 5.89 -28.07
CA SER A 85 2.61 6.88 -28.79
C SER A 85 3.11 8.04 -27.93
N VAL A 86 2.60 8.23 -26.72
CA VAL A 86 3.10 9.24 -25.77
C VAL A 86 3.69 8.62 -24.50
N ALA A 87 3.58 7.31 -24.31
CA ALA A 87 4.10 6.63 -23.12
C ALA A 87 5.60 6.37 -23.27
N LEU A 88 6.39 6.80 -22.29
CA LEU A 88 7.85 6.59 -22.26
C LEU A 88 8.23 5.24 -21.64
N VAL A 89 7.29 4.58 -20.97
CA VAL A 89 7.45 3.26 -20.35
C VAL A 89 6.20 2.41 -20.56
N ALA A 90 6.37 1.09 -20.59
CA ALA A 90 5.26 0.16 -20.66
C ALA A 90 4.39 0.25 -19.39
N ALA A 91 3.07 0.22 -19.57
CA ALA A 91 2.13 0.19 -18.46
C ALA A 91 0.81 -0.46 -18.90
N ASP A 92 0.40 -1.51 -18.19
CA ASP A 92 -0.76 -2.32 -18.56
C ASP A 92 -2.03 -1.95 -17.78
N GLY A 93 -3.16 -2.46 -18.26
CA GLY A 93 -4.47 -2.30 -17.63
C GLY A 93 -5.01 -0.86 -17.60
N TYR A 94 -6.06 -0.64 -16.82
CA TYR A 94 -6.75 0.64 -16.74
C TYR A 94 -5.88 1.77 -16.17
N GLY A 95 -6.09 2.98 -16.70
CA GLY A 95 -5.37 4.20 -16.36
C GLY A 95 -5.99 4.98 -15.20
N PHE A 96 -7.32 4.99 -15.08
CA PHE A 96 -8.00 5.72 -14.00
C PHE A 96 -8.46 4.79 -12.88
N PRO A 97 -8.32 5.20 -11.60
CA PRO A 97 -7.45 6.27 -11.12
C PRO A 97 -5.96 5.85 -11.16
N SER A 98 -5.05 6.81 -10.99
CA SER A 98 -3.62 6.49 -10.90
C SER A 98 -3.31 5.78 -9.58
N GLY A 99 -2.98 4.49 -9.66
CA GLY A 99 -2.64 3.68 -8.48
C GLY A 99 -1.45 4.22 -7.69
N HIS A 100 -0.39 4.68 -8.39
CA HIS A 100 0.78 5.28 -7.75
C HIS A 100 0.45 6.58 -7.01
N ALA A 101 -0.42 7.43 -7.58
CA ALA A 101 -0.86 8.66 -6.91
C ALA A 101 -1.72 8.33 -5.68
N THR A 102 -2.62 7.35 -5.77
CA THR A 102 -3.41 6.84 -4.63
C THR A 102 -2.51 6.29 -3.53
N SER A 103 -1.55 5.43 -3.89
CA SER A 103 -0.58 4.84 -2.97
C SER A 103 0.27 5.90 -2.29
N ALA A 104 0.84 6.85 -3.05
CA ALA A 104 1.66 7.92 -2.50
C ALA A 104 0.87 8.81 -1.53
N ALA A 105 -0.34 9.23 -1.92
CA ALA A 105 -1.20 10.06 -1.07
C ALA A 105 -1.56 9.34 0.24
N ALA A 106 -1.91 8.06 0.18
CA ALA A 106 -2.23 7.28 1.36
C ALA A 106 -0.99 6.97 2.23
N LEU A 107 0.11 6.53 1.62
CA LEU A 107 1.35 6.18 2.32
C LEU A 107 1.94 7.41 3.01
N TYR A 108 2.26 8.46 2.26
CA TYR A 108 2.94 9.63 2.81
C TYR A 108 2.00 10.51 3.64
N GLY A 109 0.73 10.66 3.25
CA GLY A 109 -0.27 11.37 4.04
C GLY A 109 -0.56 10.64 5.36
N GLY A 110 -0.68 9.32 5.32
CA GLY A 110 -0.81 8.47 6.50
C GLY A 110 0.39 8.58 7.44
N ALA A 111 1.61 8.54 6.89
CA ALA A 111 2.84 8.73 7.66
C ALA A 111 2.86 10.11 8.33
N ALA A 112 2.53 11.19 7.62
CA ALA A 112 2.50 12.54 8.18
C ALA A 112 1.48 12.70 9.32
N ALA A 113 0.34 11.99 9.22
CA ALA A 113 -0.71 11.97 10.22
C ALA A 113 -0.35 11.14 11.47
N LEU A 114 0.36 10.02 11.30
CA LEU A 114 0.59 9.03 12.36
C LEU A 114 1.96 9.12 13.03
N LEU A 115 2.99 9.63 12.33
CA LEU A 115 4.31 9.84 12.92
C LEU A 115 4.27 10.94 13.98
N GLN A 116 5.07 10.78 15.03
CA GLN A 116 5.22 11.73 16.13
C GLN A 116 6.38 12.69 15.92
N ARG A 117 7.36 12.31 15.10
CA ARG A 117 8.54 13.12 14.75
C ARG A 117 8.82 13.07 13.23
N PRO A 118 9.44 14.10 12.64
CA PRO A 118 9.75 15.41 13.20
C PRO A 118 8.48 16.27 13.46
N ARG A 119 8.64 17.58 13.68
CA ARG A 119 7.52 18.51 13.91
C ARG A 119 6.45 18.37 12.81
N ARG A 120 5.17 18.49 13.19
CA ARG A 120 4.01 18.31 12.30
C ARG A 120 4.17 19.01 10.95
N ARG A 121 4.55 20.29 10.94
CA ARG A 121 4.77 21.07 9.71
C ARG A 121 5.78 20.40 8.76
N VAL A 122 6.90 19.90 9.29
CA VAL A 122 7.95 19.23 8.49
C VAL A 122 7.42 17.93 7.91
N ARG A 123 6.68 17.12 8.68
CA ARG A 123 6.11 15.85 8.19
C ARG A 123 5.16 16.06 7.01
N TRP A 124 4.28 17.07 7.10
CA TRP A 124 3.36 17.39 6.02
C TRP A 124 4.06 17.96 4.79
N TRP A 125 5.13 18.75 4.96
CA TRP A 125 5.97 19.19 3.83
C TRP A 125 6.66 18.02 3.13
N LEU A 126 7.27 17.11 3.88
CA LEU A 126 7.91 15.91 3.33
C LEU A 126 6.89 15.02 2.59
N ALA A 127 5.70 14.86 3.16
CA ALA A 127 4.64 14.10 2.52
C ALA A 127 4.16 14.76 1.23
N ALA A 128 3.91 16.07 1.24
CA ALA A 128 3.52 16.82 0.05
C ALA A 128 4.60 16.72 -1.04
N ALA A 129 5.87 16.88 -0.69
CA ALA A 129 6.99 16.74 -1.63
C ALA A 129 7.05 15.34 -2.25
N ALA A 130 6.92 14.28 -1.45
CA ALA A 130 6.93 12.91 -1.93
C ALA A 130 5.71 12.58 -2.82
N ILE A 131 4.52 13.07 -2.46
CA ILE A 131 3.30 12.90 -3.25
C ILE A 131 3.45 13.61 -4.60
N VAL A 132 3.89 14.88 -4.60
CA VAL A 132 4.12 15.65 -5.82
C VAL A 132 5.17 14.98 -6.70
N LEU A 133 6.27 14.48 -6.11
CA LEU A 133 7.31 13.77 -6.84
C LEU A 133 6.76 12.54 -7.56
N VAL A 134 6.02 11.67 -6.87
CA VAL A 134 5.41 10.48 -7.48
C VAL A 134 4.36 10.86 -8.52
N CYS A 135 3.53 11.86 -8.24
CA CYS A 135 2.52 12.34 -9.19
C CYS A 135 3.17 12.88 -10.48
N ALA A 136 4.24 13.67 -10.33
CA ALA A 136 4.97 14.23 -11.45
C ALA A 136 5.58 13.14 -12.33
N THR A 137 6.21 12.12 -11.75
CA THR A 137 6.78 11.01 -12.55
C THR A 137 5.70 10.29 -13.37
N ARG A 138 4.47 10.13 -12.86
CA ARG A 138 3.38 9.51 -13.63
C ARG A 138 2.95 10.30 -14.86
N LEU A 139 2.97 11.63 -14.76
CA LEU A 139 2.63 12.53 -15.86
C LEU A 139 3.78 12.64 -16.86
N LEU A 140 5.02 12.78 -16.37
CA LEU A 140 6.23 12.88 -17.18
C LEU A 140 6.52 11.60 -17.96
N LEU A 141 6.24 10.43 -17.39
CA LEU A 141 6.36 9.15 -18.09
C LEU A 141 5.22 8.88 -19.08
N GLY A 142 4.21 9.76 -19.16
CA GLY A 142 3.14 9.67 -20.14
C GLY A 142 2.12 8.55 -19.90
N VAL A 143 2.10 7.97 -18.70
CA VAL A 143 1.31 6.77 -18.38
C VAL A 143 -0.04 7.06 -17.72
N HIS A 144 -0.31 8.34 -17.40
CA HIS A 144 -1.56 8.82 -16.82
C HIS A 144 -1.91 10.23 -17.30
N TYR A 145 -3.21 10.52 -17.33
CA TYR A 145 -3.72 11.88 -17.46
C TYR A 145 -3.68 12.61 -16.10
N LEU A 146 -3.70 13.94 -16.12
CA LEU A 146 -3.75 14.76 -14.90
C LEU A 146 -4.94 14.40 -14.01
N VAL A 147 -6.10 14.14 -14.62
CA VAL A 147 -7.32 13.76 -13.88
C VAL A 147 -7.17 12.41 -13.16
N ASP A 148 -6.43 11.45 -13.74
CA ASP A 148 -6.16 10.16 -13.11
C ASP A 148 -5.34 10.34 -11.83
N VAL A 149 -4.37 11.27 -11.87
CA VAL A 149 -3.48 11.61 -10.76
C VAL A 149 -4.24 12.37 -9.67
N VAL A 150 -5.01 13.41 -10.01
CA VAL A 150 -5.80 14.18 -9.05
C VAL A 150 -6.83 13.29 -8.35
N ALA A 151 -7.55 12.46 -9.11
CA ALA A 151 -8.49 11.50 -8.52
C ALA A 151 -7.77 10.49 -7.61
N GLY A 152 -6.59 10.00 -8.01
CA GLY A 152 -5.78 9.12 -7.18
C GLY A 152 -5.40 9.77 -5.85
N VAL A 153 -4.91 11.01 -5.86
CA VAL A 153 -4.59 11.77 -4.62
C VAL A 153 -5.82 11.95 -3.74
N ALA A 154 -6.97 12.29 -4.32
CA ALA A 154 -8.21 12.45 -3.57
C ALA A 154 -8.65 11.12 -2.92
N ILE A 155 -8.62 10.01 -3.66
CA ILE A 155 -8.95 8.67 -3.14
C ILE A 155 -7.99 8.28 -2.01
N GLY A 156 -6.68 8.50 -2.18
CA GLY A 156 -5.68 8.22 -1.14
C GLY A 156 -5.92 9.05 0.12
N GLY A 157 -6.26 10.33 -0.01
CA GLY A 157 -6.66 11.19 1.11
C GLY A 157 -7.93 10.69 1.83
N CYS A 158 -8.94 10.27 1.08
CA CYS A 158 -10.16 9.65 1.63
C CYS A 158 -9.85 8.36 2.39
N LEU A 159 -8.93 7.52 1.90
CA LEU A 159 -8.49 6.31 2.61
C LEU A 159 -7.83 6.64 3.94
N VAL A 160 -6.95 7.64 3.98
CA VAL A 160 -6.32 8.12 5.23
C VAL A 160 -7.41 8.56 6.20
N ALA A 161 -8.31 9.44 5.78
CA ALA A 161 -9.39 9.94 6.64
C ALA A 161 -10.28 8.79 7.14
N GLY A 162 -10.71 7.90 6.25
CA GLY A 162 -11.59 6.77 6.55
C GLY A 162 -10.96 5.79 7.53
N VAL A 163 -9.74 5.34 7.27
CA VAL A 163 -9.05 4.39 8.17
C VAL A 163 -8.77 5.01 9.53
N LEU A 164 -8.34 6.27 9.59
CA LEU A 164 -8.10 6.94 10.88
C LEU A 164 -9.39 7.16 11.67
N ALA A 165 -10.50 7.49 11.00
CA ALA A 165 -11.81 7.64 11.62
C ALA A 165 -12.31 6.29 12.17
N LEU A 166 -12.26 5.23 11.37
CA LEU A 166 -12.70 3.89 11.75
C LEU A 166 -11.83 3.28 12.86
N THR A 167 -10.55 3.66 12.92
CA THR A 167 -9.61 3.17 13.94
C THR A 167 -9.51 4.08 15.18
N ARG A 168 -10.35 5.12 15.27
CA ARG A 168 -10.28 6.14 16.34
C ARG A 168 -10.49 5.58 17.73
N ARG A 169 -11.39 4.60 17.91
CA ARG A 169 -11.68 3.97 19.21
C ARG A 169 -11.10 2.56 19.35
N ARG A 170 -11.22 1.75 18.31
CA ARG A 170 -10.81 0.34 18.23
C ARG A 170 -10.13 0.09 16.89
N LEU A 171 -9.30 -0.94 16.73
CA LEU A 171 -8.58 -1.18 15.47
C LEU A 171 -9.43 -2.00 14.49
N GLU A 172 -10.27 -2.87 15.03
CA GLU A 172 -11.08 -3.86 14.32
C GLU A 172 -11.92 -3.27 13.19
N PRO A 173 -12.63 -2.13 13.35
CA PRO A 173 -13.42 -1.56 12.25
C PRO A 173 -12.56 -1.14 11.05
N GLY A 174 -11.34 -0.65 11.28
CA GLY A 174 -10.42 -0.29 10.19
C GLY A 174 -9.89 -1.49 9.43
N TYR A 175 -9.57 -2.57 10.14
CA TYR A 175 -9.18 -3.83 9.51
C TYR A 175 -10.35 -4.52 8.80
N ALA A 176 -11.57 -4.43 9.33
CA ALA A 176 -12.77 -4.93 8.68
C ALA A 176 -13.06 -4.17 7.38
N PHE A 177 -12.93 -2.84 7.40
CA PHE A 177 -13.01 -2.02 6.19
C PHE A 177 -11.94 -2.40 5.16
N THR A 178 -10.71 -2.61 5.61
CA THR A 178 -9.59 -3.06 4.76
C THR A 178 -9.87 -4.42 4.10
N ALA A 179 -10.36 -5.39 4.89
CA ALA A 179 -10.76 -6.69 4.38
C ALA A 179 -11.92 -6.58 3.40
N GLY A 180 -12.91 -5.73 3.69
CA GLY A 180 -14.03 -5.46 2.79
C GLY A 180 -13.59 -4.92 1.42
N LEU A 181 -12.65 -3.96 1.40
CA LEU A 181 -12.05 -3.46 0.15
C LEU A 181 -11.29 -4.58 -0.60
N GLY A 182 -10.56 -5.43 0.13
CA GLY A 182 -9.88 -6.59 -0.44
C GLY A 182 -10.84 -7.61 -1.06
N VAL A 183 -11.95 -7.93 -0.38
CA VAL A 183 -12.99 -8.86 -0.87
C VAL A 183 -13.76 -8.28 -2.05
N LEU A 184 -13.98 -6.97 -2.07
CA LEU A 184 -14.65 -6.28 -3.17
C LEU A 184 -13.80 -6.27 -4.46
N ALA A 185 -12.47 -6.28 -4.34
CA ALA A 185 -11.58 -6.24 -5.49
C ALA A 185 -11.83 -7.37 -6.52
N PRO A 186 -11.87 -8.67 -6.16
CA PRO A 186 -12.14 -9.74 -7.12
C PRO A 186 -13.60 -9.75 -7.64
N ILE A 187 -14.53 -9.16 -6.88
CA ILE A 187 -15.92 -8.99 -7.33
C ILE A 187 -15.99 -7.98 -8.48
N LEU A 188 -15.23 -6.88 -8.39
CA LEU A 188 -15.21 -5.83 -9.40
C LEU A 188 -14.28 -6.17 -10.59
N ALA A 189 -13.09 -6.71 -10.31
CA ALA A 189 -12.04 -6.94 -11.30
C ALA A 189 -12.04 -8.35 -11.92
N GLY A 190 -12.88 -9.25 -11.40
CA GLY A 190 -12.71 -10.68 -11.62
C GLY A 190 -11.54 -11.26 -10.81
N PRO A 191 -11.32 -12.59 -10.89
CA PRO A 191 -10.33 -13.30 -10.07
C PRO A 191 -8.90 -13.15 -10.62
N THR A 192 -8.47 -11.91 -10.89
CA THR A 192 -7.08 -11.62 -11.25
C THR A 192 -6.15 -11.86 -10.06
N VAL A 193 -4.87 -12.13 -10.33
CA VAL A 193 -3.86 -12.36 -9.28
C VAL A 193 -3.82 -11.19 -8.29
N ASP A 194 -3.82 -9.95 -8.78
CA ASP A 194 -3.81 -8.75 -7.94
C ASP A 194 -5.05 -8.63 -7.05
N ALA A 195 -6.23 -8.95 -7.59
CA ALA A 195 -7.48 -8.88 -6.85
C ALA A 195 -7.56 -9.95 -5.76
N LEU A 196 -7.14 -11.17 -6.08
CA LEU A 196 -7.05 -12.28 -5.13
C LEU A 196 -6.00 -12.02 -4.05
N ALA A 197 -4.86 -11.43 -4.42
CA ALA A 197 -3.82 -11.04 -3.47
C ALA A 197 -4.31 -9.93 -2.53
N ALA A 198 -5.02 -8.92 -3.04
CA ALA A 198 -5.64 -7.87 -2.23
C ALA A 198 -6.68 -8.44 -1.25
N CYS A 199 -7.50 -9.40 -1.70
CA CYS A 199 -8.44 -10.14 -0.84
C CYS A 199 -7.71 -10.88 0.29
N GLY A 200 -6.70 -11.67 -0.06
CA GLY A 200 -5.88 -12.40 0.90
C GLY A 200 -5.24 -11.48 1.92
N LEU A 201 -4.51 -10.44 1.48
CA LEU A 201 -3.87 -9.46 2.36
C LEU A 201 -4.87 -8.81 3.33
N GLY A 202 -6.02 -8.37 2.83
CA GLY A 202 -7.06 -7.72 3.64
C GLY A 202 -7.64 -8.65 4.71
N VAL A 203 -8.06 -9.86 4.31
CA VAL A 203 -8.62 -10.87 5.22
C VAL A 203 -7.57 -11.33 6.24
N GLY A 204 -6.35 -11.63 5.77
CA GLY A 204 -5.24 -12.02 6.62
C GLY A 204 -4.87 -10.96 7.65
N ALA A 205 -4.84 -9.69 7.25
CA ALA A 205 -4.59 -8.57 8.15
C ALA A 205 -5.68 -8.42 9.22
N LEU A 206 -6.95 -8.60 8.86
CA LEU A 206 -8.06 -8.62 9.82
C LEU A 206 -7.91 -9.76 10.83
N LEU A 207 -7.63 -10.97 10.37
CA LEU A 207 -7.39 -12.12 11.25
C LEU A 207 -6.19 -11.87 12.18
N GLY A 208 -5.09 -11.33 11.64
CA GLY A 208 -3.91 -10.94 12.41
C GLY A 208 -4.21 -9.87 13.47
N SER A 209 -5.13 -8.95 13.19
CA SER A 209 -5.51 -7.89 14.14
C SER A 209 -6.15 -8.44 15.42
N PHE A 210 -6.92 -9.54 15.33
CA PHE A 210 -7.47 -10.21 16.52
C PHE A 210 -6.40 -10.87 17.38
N VAL A 211 -5.31 -11.37 16.77
CA VAL A 211 -4.14 -11.89 17.51
C VAL A 211 -3.46 -10.76 18.26
N VAL A 212 -3.26 -9.62 17.60
CA VAL A 212 -2.66 -8.41 18.22
C VAL A 212 -3.52 -7.88 19.36
N ALA A 213 -4.84 -7.90 19.23
CA ALA A 213 -5.75 -7.43 20.28
C ALA A 213 -5.67 -8.27 21.58
N ARG A 214 -5.26 -9.54 21.48
CA ARG A 214 -5.25 -10.48 22.62
C ARG A 214 -3.91 -10.57 23.36
N HIS A 215 -2.86 -9.96 22.83
CA HIS A 215 -1.50 -10.20 23.30
C HIS A 215 -0.65 -8.92 23.24
N PRO A 216 0.19 -8.67 24.25
CA PRO A 216 1.01 -7.48 24.29
C PRO A 216 2.05 -7.50 23.17
N ARG A 217 2.17 -6.39 22.46
CA ARG A 217 3.24 -6.19 21.47
C ARG A 217 4.58 -6.11 22.18
N ARG A 218 5.63 -6.56 21.49
CA ARG A 218 7.00 -6.41 21.93
C ARG A 218 7.85 -5.89 20.79
N ALA A 219 8.79 -5.02 21.11
CA ALA A 219 9.79 -4.56 20.17
C ALA A 219 10.53 -5.75 19.56
N LEU A 220 10.55 -5.81 18.22
CA LEU A 220 11.29 -6.82 17.49
C LEU A 220 12.80 -6.51 17.56
N SER A 221 13.61 -7.55 17.66
CA SER A 221 15.05 -7.45 17.41
C SER A 221 15.33 -7.59 15.91
N VAL A 222 16.57 -7.33 15.49
CA VAL A 222 16.96 -7.35 14.06
C VAL A 222 16.64 -8.69 13.39
N ALA A 223 17.07 -9.82 13.98
CA ALA A 223 16.90 -11.13 13.36
C ALA A 223 15.44 -11.52 13.04
N PRO A 224 14.46 -11.48 13.98
CA PRO A 224 13.05 -11.72 13.66
C PRO A 224 12.48 -10.80 12.58
N THR A 225 13.03 -9.59 12.46
CA THR A 225 12.56 -8.63 11.46
C THR A 225 13.05 -9.00 10.07
N ILE A 226 14.32 -9.40 9.94
CA ILE A 226 14.86 -9.94 8.68
C ILE A 226 14.09 -11.18 8.26
N SER A 227 13.85 -12.11 9.20
CA SER A 227 13.00 -13.28 8.94
C SER A 227 11.58 -12.88 8.53
N GLY A 228 11.02 -11.84 9.17
CA GLY A 228 9.73 -11.27 8.81
C GLY A 228 9.67 -10.81 7.35
N TYR A 229 10.66 -10.05 6.88
CA TYR A 229 10.75 -9.63 5.48
C TYR A 229 10.89 -10.82 4.53
N ALA A 230 11.81 -11.74 4.83
CA ALA A 230 12.04 -12.91 4.00
C ALA A 230 10.78 -13.76 3.86
N VAL A 231 10.07 -14.02 4.97
CA VAL A 231 8.86 -14.85 4.96
C VAL A 231 7.67 -14.11 4.37
N CYS A 232 7.30 -12.93 4.89
CA CYS A 232 6.10 -12.23 4.41
C CYS A 232 6.29 -11.70 2.98
N GLY A 233 7.47 -11.17 2.67
CA GLY A 233 7.83 -10.72 1.32
C GLY A 233 7.94 -11.89 0.34
N GLY A 234 8.59 -12.99 0.75
CA GLY A 234 8.68 -14.21 -0.05
C GLY A 234 7.32 -14.83 -0.37
N LEU A 235 6.41 -14.88 0.61
CA LEU A 235 5.02 -15.30 0.39
C LEU A 235 4.28 -14.34 -0.55
N GLY A 236 4.43 -13.03 -0.37
CA GLY A 236 3.85 -12.05 -1.29
C GLY A 236 4.33 -12.23 -2.73
N LEU A 237 5.64 -12.42 -2.93
CA LEU A 237 6.22 -12.71 -4.25
C LEU A 237 5.74 -14.04 -4.82
N ALA A 238 5.68 -15.09 -4.01
CA ALA A 238 5.15 -16.38 -4.42
C ALA A 238 3.69 -16.28 -4.87
N ALA A 239 2.86 -15.47 -4.17
CA ALA A 239 1.48 -15.25 -4.57
C ALA A 239 1.34 -14.56 -5.94
N LEU A 240 2.31 -13.72 -6.32
CA LEU A 240 2.30 -12.98 -7.59
C LEU A 240 2.94 -13.75 -8.76
N LEU A 241 3.96 -14.58 -8.48
CA LEU A 241 4.83 -15.15 -9.52
C LEU A 241 4.67 -16.66 -9.67
N ALA A 242 4.25 -17.38 -8.62
CA ALA A 242 4.07 -18.82 -8.73
C ALA A 242 2.74 -19.14 -9.42
N PRO A 243 2.66 -20.26 -10.20
CA PRO A 243 1.45 -20.68 -10.89
C PRO A 243 0.46 -21.32 -9.90
N LEU A 244 -0.02 -20.54 -8.94
CA LEU A 244 -0.95 -20.98 -7.92
C LEU A 244 -2.38 -20.96 -8.45
N PRO A 245 -3.23 -21.90 -8.03
CA PRO A 245 -4.68 -21.78 -8.22
C PRO A 245 -5.20 -20.57 -7.45
N TRP A 246 -6.41 -20.09 -7.80
CA TRP A 246 -6.99 -18.86 -7.22
C TRP A 246 -6.98 -18.86 -5.68
N TYR A 247 -7.30 -19.99 -5.04
CA TYR A 247 -7.29 -20.11 -3.58
C TYR A 247 -5.87 -20.07 -3.01
N GLY A 248 -4.87 -20.54 -3.76
CA GLY A 248 -3.46 -20.49 -3.37
C GLY A 248 -2.93 -19.06 -3.28
N VAL A 249 -3.35 -18.18 -4.20
CA VAL A 249 -3.03 -16.74 -4.17
C VAL A 249 -3.63 -16.08 -2.93
N VAL A 250 -4.91 -16.36 -2.64
CA VAL A 250 -5.62 -15.82 -1.46
C VAL A 250 -4.98 -16.29 -0.16
N ILE A 251 -4.70 -17.59 -0.01
CA ILE A 251 -4.11 -18.18 1.20
C ILE A 251 -2.70 -17.63 1.43
N THR A 252 -1.84 -17.67 0.41
CA THR A 252 -0.44 -17.22 0.52
C THR A 252 -0.37 -15.74 0.89
N SER A 253 -1.18 -14.91 0.23
CA SER A 253 -1.28 -13.47 0.53
C SER A 253 -1.89 -13.21 1.91
N GLY A 254 -2.85 -14.04 2.34
CA GLY A 254 -3.43 -13.96 3.68
C GLY A 254 -2.44 -14.29 4.79
N ILE A 255 -1.59 -15.31 4.59
CA ILE A 255 -0.51 -15.63 5.53
C ILE A 255 0.50 -14.47 5.57
N ALA A 256 0.85 -13.90 4.41
CA ALA A 256 1.74 -12.73 4.36
C ALA A 256 1.14 -11.53 5.12
N GLY A 257 -0.11 -11.15 4.85
CA GLY A 257 -0.78 -10.01 5.48
C GLY A 257 -0.99 -10.19 6.98
N GLY A 258 -1.44 -11.38 7.40
CA GLY A 258 -1.58 -11.73 8.82
C GLY A 258 -0.23 -11.78 9.53
N GLY A 259 0.80 -12.31 8.87
CA GLY A 259 2.18 -12.35 9.34
C GLY A 259 2.73 -10.95 9.62
N VAL A 260 2.53 -10.00 8.70
CA VAL A 260 2.94 -8.59 8.90
C VAL A 260 2.32 -8.01 10.17
N VAL A 261 1.02 -8.21 10.37
CA VAL A 261 0.29 -7.67 11.54
C VAL A 261 0.69 -8.35 12.85
N ALA A 262 0.85 -9.68 12.85
CA ALA A 262 1.02 -10.49 14.06
C ALA A 262 2.48 -10.65 14.50
N LEU A 263 3.47 -10.37 13.63
CA LEU A 263 4.88 -10.62 13.94
C LEU A 263 5.35 -10.03 15.29
N PRO A 264 5.01 -8.77 15.66
CA PRO A 264 5.42 -8.17 16.94
C PRO A 264 4.89 -8.87 18.21
N VAL A 265 3.97 -9.82 18.04
CA VAL A 265 3.23 -10.49 19.12
C VAL A 265 3.63 -11.96 19.28
N THR A 266 4.36 -12.52 18.31
CA THR A 266 4.78 -13.93 18.29
C THR A 266 5.58 -14.36 19.54
N ARG A 267 6.42 -13.48 20.09
CA ARG A 267 7.21 -13.77 21.31
C ARG A 267 6.36 -13.87 22.58
N SER A 268 5.30 -13.09 22.71
CA SER A 268 4.39 -13.19 23.85
C SER A 268 3.56 -14.48 23.82
N VAL A 269 3.19 -14.94 22.62
CA VAL A 269 2.45 -16.20 22.44
C VAL A 269 3.32 -17.40 22.84
N ARG A 270 4.57 -17.47 22.37
CA ARG A 270 5.48 -18.60 22.68
C ARG A 270 5.72 -18.80 24.18
N ARG A 271 5.87 -17.72 24.96
CA ARG A 271 6.08 -17.82 26.42
C ARG A 271 4.86 -18.39 27.16
N ARG A 272 3.64 -18.11 26.69
CA ARG A 272 2.40 -18.62 27.30
C ARG A 272 2.17 -20.09 27.04
N ILE A 273 2.65 -20.60 25.91
CA ILE A 273 2.53 -22.02 25.53
C ILE A 273 3.58 -22.85 26.27
N GLY A 274 4.82 -22.34 26.40
CA GLY A 274 5.89 -23.05 27.12
C GLY A 274 5.81 -22.96 28.65
N SER A 275 4.79 -22.31 29.21
CA SER A 275 4.55 -22.22 30.66
C SER A 275 3.34 -23.04 31.12
N ARG A 276 2.82 -23.91 30.25
CA ARG A 276 1.77 -24.90 30.53
C ARG A 276 2.34 -26.28 30.30
#